data_AF-A0AAJ6TM72-F1
#
_entry.id   AF-A0AAJ6TM72-F1
#
_cell.length_a   1.000
_cell.length_b   1.000
_cell.length_c   1.000
_cell.angle_alpha   90.00
_cell.angle_beta   90.00
_cell.angle_gamma   90.00
#
_symmetry.space_group_name_H-M   'P 1'
#
loop_
_entity.id
_entity.type
_entity.pdbx_description
1 polymer ?
#
loop_
_entity_poly.entity_id
_entity_poly.type
_entity_poly.pdbx_seq_one_letter_code
_entity_poly.pdbx_strand_id
1 'polypeptide(L)'
;MGIWHKECPRTVIWVANREVPLSNTFGALDISSEGILVLLGVLNITSEGILIIYSSTNDIVWSSNLSRTAENAVAELLESGNLVVREENDSKPANFLWQSFDYPSDTLLPGMKLGINFVTRLESFLSSWKSSEDPARGEFSFLLDPNGYPQLVLKKGNKTQVRIGSWNGLRFAAEIIPKPDSISTDDFVLNEKEGYFVFGSKSLGFPRLKLTPWGIPQRSIWNDRTHKWDFVEIAQLDICAQYSICGPNAFCQFNDSPICACLDGFMPKSPRDWKLSNWSGGCARRTPCSDKDRFQNYSRMKLPDTSSSWYNKSTGLGECKGICLKNCSCTAYANLDIRGGGSGCLIWFGSLIDTSRSNGDGQDLYVRIAVSEL
;
A
#
# COMPACT_ATOMS: atom_id res chain seq x y z
N MET A 1 -6.32 10.30 22.40
CA MET A 1 -5.48 11.42 21.92
C MET A 1 -5.30 11.27 20.41
N GLY A 2 -5.44 12.37 19.66
CA GLY A 2 -5.25 12.35 18.22
C GLY A 2 -4.74 13.68 17.69
N ILE A 3 -4.32 13.67 16.43
CA ILE A 3 -3.87 14.84 15.67
C ILE A 3 -4.92 15.12 14.58
N TRP A 4 -5.23 16.38 14.33
CA TRP A 4 -6.17 16.84 13.30
C TRP A 4 -5.68 18.13 12.64
N HIS A 5 -6.21 18.44 11.46
CA HIS A 5 -5.96 19.74 10.81
C HIS A 5 -6.67 20.86 11.56
N LYS A 6 -5.98 21.97 11.83
CA LYS A 6 -6.54 23.13 12.54
C LYS A 6 -7.76 23.72 11.80
N GLU A 7 -7.70 23.73 10.48
CA GLU A 7 -8.72 24.22 9.55
C GLU A 7 -9.93 23.28 9.48
N CYS A 8 -9.75 21.99 9.84
CA CYS A 8 -10.80 20.99 9.87
C CYS A 8 -10.72 20.12 11.14
N PRO A 9 -11.13 20.64 12.31
CA PRO A 9 -10.94 19.94 13.59
C PRO A 9 -11.64 18.59 13.73
N ARG A 10 -12.67 18.35 12.91
CA ARG A 10 -13.38 17.06 12.87
C ARG A 10 -12.62 15.98 12.10
N THR A 11 -11.57 16.34 11.39
CA THR A 11 -10.77 15.42 10.60
C THR A 11 -9.54 14.98 11.38
N VAL A 12 -9.70 13.91 12.15
CA VAL A 12 -8.59 13.23 12.82
C VAL A 12 -7.76 12.47 11.78
N ILE A 13 -6.44 12.68 11.82
CA ILE A 13 -5.45 12.10 10.88
C ILE A 13 -4.53 11.07 11.54
N TRP A 14 -4.47 11.07 12.88
CA TRP A 14 -3.69 10.10 13.66
C TRP A 14 -4.28 9.94 15.06
N VAL A 15 -4.26 8.73 15.62
CA VAL A 15 -4.76 8.41 16.96
C VAL A 15 -3.76 7.50 17.68
N ALA A 16 -3.30 7.92 18.86
CA ALA A 16 -2.33 7.15 19.66
C ALA A 16 -2.96 5.88 20.26
N ASN A 17 -3.93 6.05 21.14
CA ASN A 17 -4.56 4.99 21.93
C ASN A 17 -5.83 4.44 21.26
N ARG A 18 -5.77 4.13 19.96
CA ARG A 18 -6.95 3.77 19.18
C ARG A 18 -7.65 2.48 19.62
N GLU A 19 -6.92 1.55 20.24
CA GLU A 19 -7.47 0.28 20.74
C GLU A 19 -8.04 0.38 22.16
N VAL A 20 -7.51 1.30 22.96
CA VAL A 20 -7.86 1.44 24.38
C VAL A 20 -8.36 2.87 24.59
N PRO A 21 -9.67 3.11 24.42
CA PRO A 21 -10.24 4.44 24.65
C PRO A 21 -10.12 4.82 26.12
N LEU A 22 -10.07 6.12 26.40
CA LEU A 22 -10.18 6.63 27.75
C LEU A 22 -11.65 6.48 28.18
N SER A 23 -11.91 5.61 29.15
CA SER A 23 -13.24 5.31 29.66
C SER A 23 -13.77 6.48 30.50
N ASN A 24 -14.70 7.28 29.94
CA ASN A 24 -15.84 7.93 30.60
C ASN A 24 -16.67 8.71 29.55
N THR A 25 -17.99 8.82 29.77
CA THR A 25 -19.01 9.29 28.80
C THR A 25 -19.02 10.80 28.50
N PHE A 26 -18.10 11.58 29.07
CA PHE A 26 -18.06 13.04 28.92
C PHE A 26 -16.66 13.45 28.49
N GLY A 27 -16.52 14.46 27.62
CA GLY A 27 -15.28 14.82 26.90
C GLY A 27 -14.07 15.18 27.78
N ALA A 28 -12.92 15.47 27.16
CA ALA A 28 -11.61 15.67 27.81
C ALA A 28 -11.60 16.64 29.02
N LEU A 29 -12.58 17.52 29.09
CA LEU A 29 -13.03 18.25 30.27
C LEU A 29 -14.50 17.86 30.52
N ASP A 30 -14.79 17.28 31.68
CA ASP A 30 -16.15 17.27 32.21
C ASP A 30 -16.29 18.36 33.27
N ILE A 31 -17.42 19.06 33.26
CA ILE A 31 -17.83 19.94 34.36
C ILE A 31 -18.90 19.15 35.08
N SER A 32 -18.58 18.60 36.24
CA SER A 32 -19.57 17.88 37.06
C SER A 32 -20.77 18.80 37.35
N SER A 33 -21.90 18.23 37.78
CA SER A 33 -23.05 19.01 38.29
C SER A 33 -22.72 19.96 39.46
N GLU A 34 -21.48 19.88 39.99
CA GLU A 34 -20.92 20.70 41.05
C GLU A 34 -19.84 21.70 40.54
N GLY A 35 -19.56 21.75 39.23
CA GLY A 35 -18.61 22.68 38.64
C GLY A 35 -17.14 22.22 38.63
N ILE A 36 -16.86 20.94 38.89
CA ILE A 36 -15.48 20.42 38.97
C ILE A 36 -15.00 19.95 37.60
N LEU A 37 -13.82 20.44 37.19
CA LEU A 37 -13.11 20.00 35.98
C LEU A 37 -12.46 18.64 36.20
N VAL A 38 -12.88 17.62 35.44
CA VAL A 38 -12.25 16.29 35.46
C VAL A 38 -11.44 16.09 34.18
N LEU A 39 -10.12 15.90 34.33
CA LEU A 39 -9.25 15.49 33.21
C LEU A 39 -9.44 14.00 32.94
N LEU A 40 -9.80 13.64 31.72
CA LEU A 40 -9.99 12.22 31.34
C LEU A 40 -8.68 11.44 31.20
N GLY A 41 -7.59 12.16 30.93
CA GLY A 41 -6.27 11.57 30.74
C GLY A 41 -5.24 12.64 30.39
N VAL A 42 -3.98 12.31 30.60
CA VAL A 42 -2.85 13.22 30.43
C VAL A 42 -1.79 12.57 29.55
N LEU A 43 -1.34 13.30 28.52
CA LEU A 43 -0.14 12.93 27.76
C LEU A 43 1.08 13.46 28.51
N ASN A 44 2.00 12.57 28.89
CA ASN A 44 3.25 12.91 29.56
C ASN A 44 4.44 12.36 28.76
N ILE A 45 5.61 12.98 28.93
CA ILE A 45 6.89 12.48 28.44
C ILE A 45 7.81 12.20 29.63
N THR A 46 8.42 11.02 29.68
CA THR A 46 9.43 10.71 30.69
C THR A 46 10.76 11.37 30.34
N SER A 47 11.65 11.58 31.31
CA SER A 47 13.02 12.07 31.05
C SER A 47 13.78 11.17 30.06
N GLU A 48 13.46 9.87 30.05
CA GLU A 48 14.02 8.87 29.14
C GLU A 48 13.45 8.95 27.71
N GLY A 49 12.38 9.73 27.48
CA GLY A 49 11.78 9.97 26.17
C GLY A 49 10.54 9.13 25.84
N ILE A 50 9.94 8.45 26.81
CA ILE A 50 8.73 7.65 26.59
C ILE A 50 7.51 8.58 26.63
N LEU A 51 6.72 8.62 25.56
CA LEU A 51 5.38 9.21 25.59
C LEU A 51 4.42 8.24 26.27
N ILE A 52 3.67 8.72 27.26
CA ILE A 52 2.71 7.94 28.03
C ILE A 52 1.37 8.66 28.07
N ILE A 53 0.29 7.94 27.85
CA ILE A 53 -1.08 8.41 28.10
C ILE A 53 -1.57 7.76 29.38
N TYR A 54 -1.82 8.57 30.40
CA TYR A 54 -2.46 8.14 31.65
C TYR A 54 -3.97 8.33 31.59
N SER A 55 -4.73 7.44 32.23
CA SER A 55 -6.16 7.63 32.53
C SER A 55 -6.36 8.64 33.67
N SER A 56 -7.62 8.98 33.95
CA SER A 56 -8.02 9.75 35.13
C SER A 56 -7.67 9.06 36.46
N THR A 57 -7.44 7.74 36.45
CA THR A 57 -7.02 6.92 37.60
C THR A 57 -5.50 6.72 37.67
N ASN A 58 -4.72 7.42 36.84
CA ASN A 58 -3.26 7.25 36.67
C ASN A 58 -2.82 5.88 36.12
N ASP A 59 -3.70 5.12 35.49
CA ASP A 59 -3.33 3.89 34.79
C ASP A 59 -2.71 4.21 33.43
N ILE A 60 -1.70 3.44 33.01
CA ILE A 60 -1.09 3.58 31.69
C ILE A 60 -2.02 2.96 30.63
N VAL A 61 -2.55 3.81 29.75
CA VAL A 61 -3.47 3.41 28.67
C VAL A 61 -2.72 3.15 27.37
N TRP A 62 -1.64 3.89 27.14
CA TRP A 62 -0.79 3.74 25.97
C TRP A 62 0.62 4.27 26.27
N SER A 63 1.64 3.68 25.64
CA SER A 63 3.00 4.21 25.67
C SER A 63 3.70 4.01 24.33
N SER A 64 4.66 4.87 24.01
CA SER A 64 5.52 4.74 22.83
C SER A 64 6.63 3.72 23.08
N ASN A 65 7.02 2.99 22.04
CA ASN A 65 8.23 2.16 22.08
C ASN A 65 9.45 3.04 21.80
N LEU A 66 10.49 2.94 22.63
CA LEU A 66 11.75 3.65 22.41
C LEU A 66 12.75 2.79 21.64
N SER A 67 13.51 3.44 20.76
CA SER A 67 14.69 2.85 20.12
C SER A 67 15.94 2.94 20.99
N ARG A 68 16.05 4.01 21.79
CA ARG A 68 17.14 4.28 22.74
C ARG A 68 16.66 5.24 23.83
N THR A 69 17.32 5.23 24.98
CA THR A 69 17.06 6.17 26.08
C THR A 69 17.68 7.53 25.79
N ALA A 70 16.98 8.58 26.20
CA ALA A 70 17.47 9.95 26.15
C ALA A 70 17.94 10.47 27.50
N GLU A 71 18.80 11.49 27.47
CA GLU A 71 19.19 12.23 28.67
C GLU A 71 18.18 13.35 28.97
N ASN A 72 17.77 14.10 27.94
CA ASN A 72 16.79 15.18 28.04
C ASN A 72 15.85 15.17 26.83
N ALA A 73 14.78 14.39 26.93
CA ALA A 73 13.81 14.25 25.86
C ALA A 73 12.77 15.38 25.82
N VAL A 74 12.41 15.78 24.60
CA VAL A 74 11.29 16.69 24.33
C VAL A 74 10.34 16.07 23.30
N ALA A 75 9.04 16.36 23.46
CA ALA A 75 8.01 16.03 22.50
C ALA A 75 7.69 17.27 21.65
N GLU A 76 7.69 17.13 20.33
CA GLU A 76 7.45 18.23 19.40
C GLU A 76 6.48 17.79 18.29
N LEU A 77 5.45 18.61 18.02
CA LEU A 77 4.60 18.44 16.85
C LEU A 77 5.15 19.32 15.72
N LEU A 78 5.72 18.70 14.69
CA LEU A 78 6.28 19.39 13.54
C LEU A 78 5.18 19.92 12.61
N GLU A 79 5.51 20.93 11.79
CA GLU A 79 4.63 21.49 10.75
C GLU A 79 4.12 20.44 9.74
N SER A 80 4.85 19.33 9.57
CA SER A 80 4.41 18.20 8.74
C SER A 80 3.25 17.41 9.35
N GLY A 81 2.91 17.64 10.63
CA GLY A 81 2.00 16.82 11.43
C GLY A 81 2.67 15.62 12.10
N ASN A 82 3.99 15.46 11.97
CA ASN A 82 4.75 14.41 12.65
C ASN A 82 4.96 14.79 14.12
N LEU A 83 4.44 13.99 15.05
CA LEU A 83 4.72 14.10 16.47
C LEU A 83 5.98 13.30 16.76
N VAL A 84 7.03 13.96 17.21
CA VAL A 84 8.36 13.36 17.40
C VAL A 84 8.79 13.47 18.85
N VAL A 85 9.57 12.48 19.29
CA VAL A 85 10.36 12.53 20.52
C VAL A 85 11.82 12.61 20.11
N ARG A 86 12.53 13.60 20.62
CA ARG A 86 13.94 13.84 20.32
C ARG A 86 14.68 14.35 21.54
N GLU A 87 16.01 14.29 21.51
CA GLU A 87 16.84 15.02 22.47
C GLU A 87 16.65 16.52 22.27
N GLU A 88 16.59 17.28 23.36
CA GLU A 88 16.37 18.72 23.34
C GLU A 88 17.38 19.44 22.42
N ASN A 89 18.64 19.01 22.48
CA ASN A 89 19.76 19.57 21.74
C ASN A 89 20.02 18.92 20.37
N ASP A 90 19.19 17.98 19.92
CA ASP A 90 19.34 17.32 18.61
C ASP A 90 18.04 17.38 17.81
N SER A 91 18.03 18.23 16.78
CA SER A 91 16.91 18.39 15.85
C SER A 91 17.02 17.54 14.59
N LYS A 92 18.05 16.69 14.46
CA LYS A 92 18.25 15.89 13.24
C LYS A 92 17.18 14.79 13.13
N PRO A 93 16.42 14.72 12.03
CA PRO A 93 15.38 13.70 11.88
C PRO A 93 15.88 12.25 11.96
N ALA A 94 17.12 12.01 11.54
CA ALA A 94 17.75 10.69 11.62
C ALA A 94 17.98 10.20 13.07
N ASN A 95 17.92 11.10 14.05
CA ASN A 95 18.23 10.84 15.45
C ASN A 95 16.99 10.87 16.36
N PHE A 96 15.79 11.05 15.78
CA PHE A 96 14.53 10.96 16.52
C PHE A 96 14.43 9.61 17.24
N LEU A 97 13.95 9.67 18.47
CA LEU A 97 13.83 8.53 19.37
C LEU A 97 12.57 7.72 19.06
N TRP A 98 11.51 8.46 18.70
CA TRP A 98 10.20 7.96 18.28
C TRP A 98 9.53 9.00 17.38
N GLN A 99 8.70 8.56 16.43
CA GLN A 99 7.89 9.45 15.60
C GLN A 99 6.54 8.83 15.25
N SER A 100 5.47 9.64 15.21
CA SER A 100 4.13 9.17 14.87
C SER A 100 4.02 8.69 13.42
N PHE A 101 4.87 9.22 12.53
CA PHE A 101 4.91 8.85 11.12
C PHE A 101 5.29 7.39 10.88
N ASP A 102 5.98 6.75 11.83
CA ASP A 102 6.30 5.32 11.75
C ASP A 102 5.10 4.43 12.10
N TYR A 103 4.10 4.99 12.80
CA TYR A 103 2.91 4.31 13.31
C TYR A 103 1.62 4.96 12.78
N PRO A 104 1.39 4.96 11.46
CA PRO A 104 0.18 5.53 10.87
C PRO A 104 -1.10 4.85 11.39
N SER A 105 -2.20 5.62 11.39
CA SER A 105 -3.55 5.10 11.68
C SER A 105 -4.24 4.64 10.39
N ASP A 106 -5.26 5.37 9.93
CA ASP A 106 -5.96 5.11 8.67
C ASP A 106 -5.57 6.10 7.56
N THR A 107 -4.70 7.06 7.86
CA THR A 107 -4.36 8.18 6.98
C THR A 107 -2.85 8.27 6.78
N LEU A 108 -2.44 8.47 5.52
CA LEU A 108 -1.08 8.80 5.09
C LEU A 108 -1.06 10.27 4.64
N LEU A 109 -0.12 11.03 5.18
CA LEU A 109 0.12 12.44 4.86
C LEU A 109 1.33 12.58 3.93
N PRO A 110 1.53 13.76 3.31
CA PRO A 110 2.71 14.02 2.50
C PRO A 110 3.99 13.77 3.30
N GLY A 111 4.95 13.07 2.71
CA GLY A 111 6.23 12.72 3.34
C GLY A 111 6.19 11.52 4.30
N MET A 112 5.02 10.99 4.65
CA MET A 112 4.92 9.73 5.40
C MET A 112 5.32 8.55 4.51
N LYS A 113 6.02 7.58 5.10
CA LYS A 113 6.41 6.34 4.44
C LYS A 113 5.34 5.26 4.65
N LEU A 114 4.87 4.65 3.55
CA LEU A 114 4.09 3.42 3.58
C LEU A 114 4.97 2.30 3.02
N GLY A 115 5.47 1.43 3.90
CA GLY A 115 6.49 0.48 3.51
C GLY A 115 7.10 -0.28 4.68
N ILE A 116 8.29 -0.82 4.46
CA ILE A 116 9.03 -1.63 5.41
C ILE A 116 10.49 -1.17 5.49
N ASN A 117 11.02 -1.16 6.71
CA ASN A 117 12.45 -1.11 6.96
C ASN A 117 12.99 -2.54 7.11
N PHE A 118 13.86 -2.98 6.21
CA PHE A 118 14.40 -4.34 6.21
C PHE A 118 15.38 -4.61 7.37
N VAL A 119 15.97 -3.56 7.94
CA VAL A 119 16.91 -3.66 9.07
C VAL A 119 16.15 -3.80 10.39
N THR A 120 15.21 -2.89 10.68
CA THR A 120 14.47 -2.88 11.95
C THR A 120 13.22 -3.77 11.91
N ARG A 121 12.81 -4.23 10.73
CA ARG A 121 11.55 -4.96 10.48
C ARG A 121 10.29 -4.15 10.81
N LEU A 122 10.41 -2.84 10.94
CA LEU A 122 9.29 -1.95 11.15
C LEU A 122 8.48 -1.80 9.86
N GLU A 123 7.19 -2.13 9.93
CA GLU A 123 6.23 -1.95 8.85
C GLU A 123 5.33 -0.76 9.14
N SER A 124 5.30 0.22 8.23
CA SER A 124 4.39 1.35 8.26
C SER A 124 3.30 1.13 7.22
N PHE A 125 2.08 0.90 7.69
CA PHE A 125 0.93 0.59 6.84
C PHE A 125 -0.35 1.23 7.37
N LEU A 126 -1.33 1.47 6.50
CA LEU A 126 -2.63 2.00 6.95
C LEU A 126 -3.51 0.87 7.42
N SER A 127 -4.23 1.10 8.52
CA SER A 127 -5.31 0.23 8.97
C SER A 127 -6.58 1.03 9.16
N SER A 128 -7.67 0.58 8.55
CA SER A 128 -8.93 1.30 8.56
C SER A 128 -9.41 1.49 9.99
N TRP A 129 -10.28 2.47 10.20
CA TRP A 129 -11.11 2.50 11.39
C TRP A 129 -12.16 1.39 11.33
N LYS A 130 -12.71 1.02 12.49
CA LYS A 130 -13.77 0.01 12.60
C LYS A 130 -15.09 0.54 12.07
N SER A 131 -15.36 1.83 12.25
CA SER A 131 -16.50 2.54 11.65
C SER A 131 -16.15 4.02 11.44
N SER A 132 -17.12 4.85 11.01
CA SER A 132 -16.91 6.30 10.92
C SER A 132 -16.67 6.96 12.29
N GLU A 133 -17.19 6.36 13.36
CA GLU A 133 -17.16 6.93 14.72
C GLU A 133 -16.19 6.20 15.67
N ASP A 134 -15.75 4.99 15.31
CA ASP A 134 -14.88 4.16 16.15
C ASP A 134 -13.48 4.05 15.52
N PRO A 135 -12.47 4.76 16.07
CA PRO A 135 -11.11 4.77 15.54
C PRO A 135 -10.32 3.48 15.81
N ALA A 136 -10.87 2.53 16.57
CA ALA A 136 -10.25 1.22 16.76
C ALA A 136 -9.92 0.56 15.41
N ARG A 137 -8.93 -0.34 15.40
CA ARG A 137 -8.49 -1.01 14.17
C ARG A 137 -9.63 -1.82 13.56
N GLY A 138 -9.98 -1.47 12.33
CA GLY A 138 -10.92 -2.20 11.50
C GLY A 138 -10.29 -3.40 10.80
N GLU A 139 -11.07 -4.02 9.92
CA GLU A 139 -10.69 -5.27 9.26
C GLU A 139 -9.75 -5.07 8.05
N PHE A 140 -9.63 -3.83 7.54
CA PHE A 140 -8.89 -3.54 6.32
C PHE A 140 -7.50 -2.96 6.62
N SER A 141 -6.52 -3.38 5.82
CA SER A 141 -5.17 -2.81 5.83
C SER A 141 -4.67 -2.56 4.42
N PHE A 142 -3.92 -1.48 4.26
CA PHE A 142 -3.28 -1.10 3.00
C PHE A 142 -1.78 -0.95 3.25
N LEU A 143 -1.01 -1.81 2.59
CA LEU A 143 0.41 -2.03 2.90
C LEU A 143 1.23 -2.35 1.65
N LEU A 144 2.54 -2.20 1.78
CA LEU A 144 3.50 -2.69 0.79
C LEU A 144 3.89 -4.12 1.16
N ASP A 145 3.56 -5.08 0.31
CA ASP A 145 4.04 -6.46 0.42
C ASP A 145 5.50 -6.53 -0.07
N PRO A 146 6.45 -6.92 0.79
CA PRO A 146 7.86 -6.96 0.43
C PRO A 146 8.30 -8.26 -0.27
N ASN A 147 7.41 -9.25 -0.40
CA ASN A 147 7.77 -10.53 -1.01
C ASN A 147 8.02 -10.38 -2.51
N GLY A 148 9.08 -11.03 -3.02
CA GLY A 148 9.53 -10.88 -4.41
C GLY A 148 9.78 -9.40 -4.75
N TYR A 149 9.30 -8.91 -5.89
CA TYR A 149 9.32 -7.48 -6.19
C TYR A 149 8.18 -6.76 -5.45
N PRO A 150 8.44 -5.72 -4.65
CA PRO A 150 7.41 -5.15 -3.77
C PRO A 150 6.19 -4.60 -4.49
N GLN A 151 5.02 -4.79 -3.88
CA GLN A 151 3.73 -4.42 -4.45
C GLN A 151 2.75 -3.89 -3.40
N LEU A 152 1.92 -2.92 -3.78
CA LEU A 152 0.87 -2.40 -2.90
C LEU A 152 -0.35 -3.32 -2.92
N VAL A 153 -0.84 -3.66 -1.72
CA VAL A 153 -1.96 -4.56 -1.52
C VAL A 153 -2.93 -4.03 -0.48
N LEU A 154 -4.22 -4.25 -0.74
CA LEU A 154 -5.30 -4.08 0.22
C LEU A 154 -5.71 -5.47 0.72
N LYS A 155 -5.68 -5.65 2.04
CA LYS A 155 -6.09 -6.88 2.72
C LYS A 155 -7.31 -6.65 3.59
N LYS A 156 -8.15 -7.69 3.69
CA LYS A 156 -9.19 -7.82 4.72
C LYS A 156 -8.79 -8.99 5.62
N GLY A 157 -8.42 -8.68 6.87
CA GLY A 157 -7.67 -9.62 7.71
C GLY A 157 -6.40 -10.08 6.99
N ASN A 158 -6.22 -11.40 6.84
CA ASN A 158 -5.07 -11.97 6.15
C ASN A 158 -5.29 -12.20 4.64
N LYS A 159 -6.49 -11.92 4.10
CA LYS A 159 -6.82 -12.17 2.69
C LYS A 159 -6.63 -10.93 1.84
N THR A 160 -5.79 -11.02 0.81
CA THR A 160 -5.68 -9.99 -0.23
C THR A 160 -7.02 -9.84 -0.95
N GLN A 161 -7.56 -8.62 -0.94
CA GLN A 161 -8.79 -8.27 -1.64
C GLN A 161 -8.47 -7.64 -3.00
N VAL A 162 -7.48 -6.75 -3.01
CA VAL A 162 -7.03 -6.01 -4.18
C VAL A 162 -5.52 -5.93 -4.16
N ARG A 163 -4.92 -6.11 -5.33
CA ARG A 163 -3.51 -5.82 -5.56
C ARG A 163 -3.43 -4.63 -6.50
N ILE A 164 -2.87 -3.53 -5.99
CA ILE A 164 -2.56 -2.34 -6.81
C ILE A 164 -1.34 -2.65 -7.69
N GLY A 165 -0.49 -3.58 -7.27
CA GLY A 165 0.64 -4.07 -8.05
C GLY A 165 1.93 -3.35 -7.73
N SER A 166 2.93 -3.55 -8.58
CA SER A 166 4.31 -3.13 -8.32
C SER A 166 4.63 -1.79 -8.99
N TRP A 167 5.67 -1.12 -8.50
CA TRP A 167 6.16 0.14 -9.05
C TRP A 167 6.87 -0.09 -10.39
N ASN A 168 6.44 0.59 -11.44
CA ASN A 168 6.99 0.45 -12.80
C ASN A 168 7.97 1.56 -13.20
N GLY A 169 8.46 2.35 -12.24
CA GLY A 169 9.30 3.53 -12.50
C GLY A 169 8.56 4.85 -12.54
N LEU A 170 7.25 4.83 -12.80
CA LEU A 170 6.39 6.03 -12.88
C LEU A 170 5.20 5.97 -11.92
N ARG A 171 4.61 4.79 -11.73
CA ARG A 171 3.42 4.55 -10.91
C ARG A 171 3.33 3.09 -10.49
N PHE A 172 2.41 2.80 -9.59
CA PHE A 172 1.99 1.42 -9.34
C PHE A 172 1.06 0.93 -10.45
N ALA A 173 1.21 -0.33 -10.86
CA ALA A 173 0.69 -0.88 -12.12
C ALA A 173 -0.85 -1.08 -12.23
N ALA A 174 -1.64 -0.71 -11.22
CA ALA A 174 -3.11 -0.74 -11.31
C ALA A 174 -3.67 0.63 -11.68
N GLU A 175 -4.76 0.61 -12.43
CA GLU A 175 -5.57 1.78 -12.79
C GLU A 175 -6.22 2.36 -11.54
N ILE A 176 -5.48 3.21 -10.83
CA ILE A 176 -6.09 4.23 -10.01
C ILE A 176 -6.48 5.36 -10.99
N ILE A 177 -7.68 5.93 -10.86
CA ILE A 177 -8.12 7.06 -11.69
C ILE A 177 -6.99 8.09 -11.68
N PRO A 178 -6.42 8.47 -12.84
CA PRO A 178 -5.24 9.31 -12.85
C PRO A 178 -5.53 10.63 -12.13
N LYS A 179 -4.77 10.88 -11.07
CA LYS A 179 -4.77 12.18 -10.41
C LYS A 179 -4.15 13.23 -11.34
N PRO A 180 -4.61 14.48 -11.32
CA PRO A 180 -3.87 15.59 -11.92
C PRO A 180 -2.45 15.68 -11.35
N ASP A 181 -1.44 15.78 -12.23
CA ASP A 181 -0.02 15.91 -11.88
C ASP A 181 0.31 17.15 -11.02
N SER A 182 -0.63 18.10 -10.94
CA SER A 182 -0.53 19.34 -10.18
C SER A 182 -0.80 19.19 -8.68
N ILE A 183 -1.31 18.04 -8.21
CA ILE A 183 -1.78 17.90 -6.82
C ILE A 183 -0.71 17.27 -5.91
N SER A 184 -0.18 16.12 -6.29
CA SER A 184 0.83 15.39 -5.53
C SER A 184 1.85 14.73 -6.45
N THR A 185 3.04 14.44 -5.93
CA THR A 185 3.99 13.50 -6.53
C THR A 185 3.88 12.17 -5.84
N ASP A 186 4.07 11.08 -6.58
CA ASP A 186 4.18 9.75 -6.01
C ASP A 186 5.60 9.26 -6.30
N ASP A 187 6.25 8.73 -5.28
CA ASP A 187 7.60 8.19 -5.36
C ASP A 187 7.67 6.83 -4.67
N PHE A 188 8.58 6.00 -5.16
CA PHE A 188 8.87 4.70 -4.57
C PHE A 188 10.37 4.53 -4.41
N VAL A 189 10.78 4.20 -3.19
CA VAL A 189 12.17 3.92 -2.86
C VAL A 189 12.28 2.45 -2.53
N LEU A 190 13.27 1.79 -3.14
CA LEU A 190 13.63 0.41 -2.82
C LEU A 190 15.14 0.27 -2.86
N ASN A 191 15.73 -0.03 -1.70
CA ASN A 191 17.16 -0.30 -1.54
C ASN A 191 17.36 -1.43 -0.51
N GLU A 192 18.61 -1.72 -0.16
CA GLU A 192 18.97 -2.80 0.76
C GLU A 192 18.44 -2.59 2.20
N LYS A 193 18.14 -1.35 2.59
CA LYS A 193 17.72 -0.98 3.94
C LYS A 193 16.20 -0.83 4.07
N GLU A 194 15.53 -0.33 3.04
CA GLU A 194 14.11 -0.01 3.10
C GLU A 194 13.43 -0.05 1.72
N GLY A 195 12.12 -0.34 1.75
CA GLY A 195 11.21 -0.28 0.62
C GLY A 195 9.94 0.45 1.01
N TYR A 196 9.61 1.56 0.37
CA TYR A 196 8.41 2.35 0.73
C TYR A 196 7.88 3.20 -0.41
N PHE A 197 6.57 3.38 -0.38
CA PHE A 197 5.83 4.40 -1.10
C PHE A 197 5.75 5.68 -0.27
N VAL A 198 5.92 6.82 -0.92
CA VAL A 198 5.71 8.15 -0.34
C VAL A 198 5.04 9.03 -1.38
N PHE A 199 4.24 10.00 -0.93
CA PHE A 199 3.75 11.04 -1.81
C PHE A 199 4.06 12.43 -1.25
N GLY A 200 4.28 13.40 -2.13
CA GLY A 200 4.51 14.80 -1.80
C GLY A 200 3.27 15.67 -2.08
N SER A 201 3.28 16.92 -1.61
CA SER A 201 2.28 17.94 -2.01
C SER A 201 2.89 18.88 -3.05
N LYS A 202 2.17 19.12 -4.15
CA LYS A 202 2.49 20.15 -5.16
C LYS A 202 1.52 21.34 -5.11
N SER A 203 0.35 21.15 -4.51
CA SER A 203 -0.69 22.16 -4.37
C SER A 203 -0.54 22.97 -3.08
N LEU A 204 -1.20 24.14 -3.03
CA LEU A 204 -1.34 24.95 -1.81
C LEU A 204 -2.22 24.29 -0.73
N GLY A 205 -3.03 23.28 -1.07
CA GLY A 205 -3.80 22.51 -0.10
C GLY A 205 -2.99 21.36 0.54
N PHE A 206 -3.60 20.71 1.54
CA PHE A 206 -3.01 19.58 2.25
C PHE A 206 -3.66 18.25 1.82
N PRO A 207 -3.07 17.54 0.83
CA PRO A 207 -3.61 16.26 0.36
C PRO A 207 -3.37 15.15 1.37
N ARG A 208 -4.26 14.16 1.40
CA ARG A 208 -4.11 12.95 2.22
C ARG A 208 -4.58 11.72 1.47
N LEU A 209 -4.02 10.56 1.82
CA LEU A 209 -4.53 9.25 1.42
C LEU A 209 -5.14 8.57 2.64
N LYS A 210 -6.46 8.35 2.63
CA LYS A 210 -7.20 7.74 3.73
C LYS A 210 -7.73 6.36 3.34
N LEU A 211 -7.56 5.36 4.20
CA LEU A 211 -8.20 4.07 4.10
C LEU A 211 -9.53 4.08 4.86
N THR A 212 -10.64 4.06 4.13
CA THR A 212 -11.97 4.09 4.75
C THR A 212 -12.30 2.79 5.51
N PRO A 213 -13.27 2.81 6.45
CA PRO A 213 -13.77 1.60 7.11
C PRO A 213 -14.29 0.52 6.16
N TRP A 214 -14.63 0.89 4.93
CA TRP A 214 -15.11 0.00 3.87
C TRP A 214 -13.99 -0.59 3.01
N GLY A 215 -12.72 -0.33 3.35
CA GLY A 215 -11.58 -0.86 2.61
C GLY A 215 -11.28 -0.13 1.31
N ILE A 216 -11.70 1.13 1.17
CA ILE A 216 -11.43 1.92 -0.04
C ILE A 216 -10.34 2.94 0.29
N PRO A 217 -9.14 2.85 -0.32
CA PRO A 217 -8.14 3.91 -0.30
C PRO A 217 -8.61 5.10 -1.14
N GLN A 218 -8.59 6.29 -0.54
CA GLN A 218 -9.08 7.53 -1.14
C GLN A 218 -8.07 8.64 -0.94
N ARG A 219 -7.63 9.25 -2.04
CA ARG A 219 -6.86 10.48 -2.00
C ARG A 219 -7.80 11.66 -2.09
N SER A 220 -7.65 12.60 -1.16
CA SER A 220 -8.47 13.81 -1.09
C SER A 220 -7.60 15.01 -0.78
N ILE A 221 -8.08 16.19 -1.17
CA ILE A 221 -7.49 17.49 -0.84
C ILE A 221 -8.53 18.36 -0.17
N TRP A 222 -8.11 19.15 0.81
CA TRP A 222 -9.01 20.09 1.45
C TRP A 222 -9.25 21.31 0.58
N ASN A 223 -10.52 21.70 0.44
CA ASN A 223 -10.93 22.89 -0.28
C ASN A 223 -11.40 23.97 0.70
N ASP A 224 -10.57 25.01 0.86
CA ASP A 224 -10.84 26.12 1.78
C ASP A 224 -12.10 26.92 1.43
N ARG A 225 -12.55 26.89 0.17
CA ARG A 225 -13.76 27.62 -0.26
C ARG A 225 -15.04 26.89 0.13
N THR A 226 -15.05 25.56 0.03
CA THR A 226 -16.23 24.74 0.31
C THR A 226 -16.22 24.14 1.72
N HIS A 227 -15.08 24.22 2.42
CA HIS A 227 -14.82 23.56 3.69
C HIS A 227 -15.12 22.06 3.64
N LYS A 228 -14.72 21.42 2.53
CA LYS A 228 -14.93 19.99 2.28
C LYS A 228 -13.66 19.36 1.71
N TRP A 229 -13.60 18.04 1.87
CA TRP A 229 -12.60 17.22 1.20
C TRP A 229 -13.09 16.91 -0.21
N ASP A 230 -12.35 17.39 -1.20
CA ASP A 230 -12.57 17.06 -2.59
C ASP A 230 -11.77 15.80 -2.94
N PHE A 231 -12.44 14.80 -3.50
CA PHE A 231 -11.80 13.56 -3.91
C PHE A 231 -11.00 13.81 -5.20
N VAL A 232 -9.73 13.41 -5.16
CA VAL A 232 -8.80 13.57 -6.29
C VAL A 232 -8.63 12.25 -7.01
N GLU A 233 -8.53 11.17 -6.24
CA GLU A 233 -8.21 9.85 -6.75
C GLU A 233 -8.85 8.83 -5.81
N ILE A 234 -9.59 7.90 -6.40
CA ILE A 234 -10.18 6.76 -5.71
C ILE A 234 -9.62 5.54 -6.42
N ALA A 235 -9.21 4.52 -5.66
CA ALA A 235 -9.02 3.21 -6.24
C ALA A 235 -10.38 2.72 -6.77
N GLN A 236 -10.67 2.98 -8.05
CA GLN A 236 -11.86 2.47 -8.72
C GLN A 236 -11.61 0.98 -8.96
N LEU A 237 -12.25 0.16 -8.14
CA LEU A 237 -12.14 -1.29 -8.23
C LEU A 237 -13.22 -1.77 -9.17
N ASP A 238 -12.89 -1.89 -10.46
CA ASP A 238 -13.71 -2.68 -11.35
C ASP A 238 -13.66 -4.17 -10.96
N ILE A 239 -14.40 -5.03 -11.65
CA ILE A 239 -14.41 -6.46 -11.33
C ILE A 239 -13.03 -7.11 -11.51
N CYS A 240 -12.17 -6.57 -12.39
CA CYS A 240 -10.80 -7.04 -12.64
C CYS A 240 -9.80 -6.60 -11.55
N ALA A 241 -10.18 -5.66 -10.68
CA ALA A 241 -9.38 -5.27 -9.52
C ALA A 241 -9.49 -6.28 -8.37
N GLN A 242 -10.55 -7.11 -8.35
CA GLN A 242 -10.69 -8.18 -7.36
C GLN A 242 -9.57 -9.20 -7.55
N TYR A 243 -8.81 -9.42 -6.47
CA TYR A 243 -7.64 -10.26 -6.50
C TYR A 243 -7.96 -11.68 -6.98
N SER A 244 -7.29 -12.10 -8.06
CA SER A 244 -7.42 -13.44 -8.64
C SER A 244 -8.84 -13.80 -9.09
N ILE A 245 -9.62 -12.82 -9.58
CA ILE A 245 -10.94 -13.07 -10.17
C ILE A 245 -10.88 -14.05 -11.35
N CYS A 246 -9.86 -13.90 -12.20
CA CYS A 246 -9.47 -14.90 -13.17
C CYS A 246 -8.40 -15.79 -12.53
N GLY A 247 -8.59 -17.12 -12.63
CA GLY A 247 -7.67 -18.07 -12.03
C GLY A 247 -6.28 -18.06 -12.67
N PRO A 248 -5.37 -18.92 -12.19
CA PRO A 248 -3.98 -19.01 -12.65
C PRO A 248 -3.82 -19.08 -14.18
N ASN A 249 -2.86 -18.37 -14.75
CA ASN A 249 -2.55 -18.29 -16.18
C ASN A 249 -3.70 -17.78 -17.09
N ALA A 250 -4.65 -17.07 -16.48
CA ALA A 250 -5.66 -16.29 -17.18
C ALA A 250 -5.46 -14.80 -16.88
N PHE A 251 -6.01 -13.95 -17.73
CA PHE A 251 -6.06 -12.51 -17.50
C PHE A 251 -7.49 -11.99 -17.57
N CYS A 252 -7.74 -10.91 -16.84
CA CYS A 252 -9.04 -10.22 -16.82
C CYS A 252 -9.05 -9.04 -17.81
N GLN A 253 -10.14 -8.86 -18.53
CA GLN A 253 -10.41 -7.71 -19.40
C GLN A 253 -11.86 -7.26 -19.19
N PHE A 254 -12.03 -6.09 -18.56
CA PHE A 254 -13.34 -5.61 -18.07
C PHE A 254 -14.42 -5.49 -19.17
N ASN A 255 -14.02 -5.08 -20.38
CA ASN A 255 -14.94 -4.84 -21.49
C ASN A 255 -15.25 -6.07 -22.35
N ASP A 256 -14.69 -7.24 -22.02
CA ASP A 256 -14.88 -8.46 -22.80
C ASP A 256 -15.97 -9.35 -22.18
N SER A 257 -16.59 -10.18 -23.02
CA SER A 257 -17.54 -11.21 -22.59
C SER A 257 -17.11 -12.55 -23.19
N PRO A 258 -16.56 -13.49 -22.38
CA PRO A 258 -16.35 -13.41 -20.93
C PRO A 258 -15.19 -12.48 -20.53
N ILE A 259 -15.23 -11.95 -19.29
CA ILE A 259 -14.17 -11.06 -18.76
C ILE A 259 -12.82 -11.77 -18.53
N CYS A 260 -12.82 -13.10 -18.45
CA CYS A 260 -11.60 -13.89 -18.25
C CYS A 260 -11.25 -14.67 -19.52
N ALA A 261 -9.99 -14.54 -19.93
CA ALA A 261 -9.40 -15.30 -21.03
C ALA A 261 -8.12 -16.00 -20.58
N CYS A 262 -7.88 -17.22 -21.09
CA CYS A 262 -6.57 -17.86 -20.92
C CYS A 262 -5.51 -17.10 -21.71
N LEU A 263 -4.28 -17.09 -21.22
CA LEU A 263 -3.12 -16.68 -22.01
C LEU A 263 -2.93 -17.64 -23.21
N ASP A 264 -2.34 -17.14 -24.29
CA ASP A 264 -2.05 -17.90 -25.50
C ASP A 264 -1.14 -19.09 -25.18
N GLY A 265 -1.39 -20.23 -25.82
CA GLY A 265 -0.74 -21.49 -25.47
C GLY A 265 -1.23 -22.13 -24.16
N PHE A 266 -2.26 -21.58 -23.51
CA PHE A 266 -2.95 -22.18 -22.37
C PHE A 266 -4.39 -22.57 -22.73
N MET A 267 -4.99 -23.44 -21.93
CA MET A 267 -6.38 -23.86 -22.04
C MET A 267 -7.03 -24.02 -20.67
N PRO A 268 -8.36 -23.82 -20.53
CA PRO A 268 -9.05 -23.98 -19.26
C PRO A 268 -8.82 -25.37 -18.67
N LYS A 269 -8.48 -25.45 -17.39
CA LYS A 269 -8.34 -26.77 -16.71
C LYS A 269 -9.65 -27.53 -16.68
N SER A 270 -10.76 -26.80 -16.60
CA SER A 270 -12.13 -27.33 -16.66
C SER A 270 -12.93 -26.55 -17.69
N PRO A 271 -13.11 -27.08 -18.92
CA PRO A 271 -13.92 -26.42 -19.95
C PRO A 271 -15.40 -26.25 -19.52
N ARG A 272 -15.89 -27.12 -18.64
CA ARG A 272 -17.25 -27.03 -18.09
C ARG A 272 -17.40 -25.81 -17.18
N ASP A 273 -16.50 -25.65 -16.21
CA ASP A 273 -16.55 -24.53 -15.26
C ASP A 273 -16.35 -23.20 -15.97
N TRP A 274 -15.44 -23.17 -16.96
CA TRP A 274 -15.19 -22.00 -17.78
C TRP A 274 -16.43 -21.50 -18.53
N LYS A 275 -17.21 -22.42 -19.12
CA LYS A 275 -18.49 -22.10 -19.79
C LYS A 275 -19.57 -21.60 -18.83
N LEU A 276 -19.47 -21.96 -17.55
CA LEU A 276 -20.37 -21.51 -16.49
C LEU A 276 -19.87 -20.25 -15.77
N SER A 277 -18.87 -19.55 -16.33
CA SER A 277 -18.23 -18.37 -15.74
C SER A 277 -17.58 -18.61 -14.37
N ASN A 278 -17.19 -19.86 -14.10
CA ASN A 278 -16.33 -20.21 -12.97
C ASN A 278 -14.89 -20.36 -13.45
N TRP A 279 -14.12 -19.28 -13.35
CA TRP A 279 -12.73 -19.22 -13.81
C TRP A 279 -11.69 -19.56 -12.73
N SER A 280 -12.12 -19.94 -11.52
CA SER A 280 -11.25 -20.15 -10.35
C SER A 280 -10.15 -21.20 -10.58
N GLY A 281 -10.43 -22.24 -11.37
CA GLY A 281 -9.45 -23.26 -11.73
C GLY A 281 -8.30 -22.75 -12.62
N GLY A 282 -8.52 -21.64 -13.32
CA GLY A 282 -7.57 -21.06 -14.27
C GLY A 282 -7.30 -21.95 -15.48
N CYS A 283 -6.12 -21.73 -16.07
CA CYS A 283 -5.66 -22.36 -17.29
C CYS A 283 -4.37 -23.16 -17.05
N ALA A 284 -4.21 -24.22 -17.84
CA ALA A 284 -3.00 -25.03 -17.89
C ALA A 284 -2.37 -24.90 -19.27
N ARG A 285 -1.04 -25.02 -19.31
CA ARG A 285 -0.26 -24.95 -20.55
C ARG A 285 -0.64 -26.13 -21.46
N ARG A 286 -0.82 -25.88 -22.76
CA ARG A 286 -1.19 -26.89 -23.75
C ARG A 286 -0.06 -27.87 -24.04
N THR A 287 1.13 -27.32 -24.23
CA THR A 287 2.35 -28.07 -24.55
C THR A 287 3.35 -27.92 -23.40
N PRO A 288 4.03 -28.99 -22.96
CA PRO A 288 5.09 -28.91 -21.96
C PRO A 288 6.21 -27.93 -22.34
N CYS A 289 6.95 -27.46 -21.35
CA CYS A 289 8.09 -26.57 -21.56
C CYS A 289 9.20 -27.24 -22.39
N SER A 290 9.82 -26.46 -23.27
CA SER A 290 10.97 -26.87 -24.07
C SER A 290 12.02 -25.76 -24.16
N ASP A 291 13.27 -26.14 -24.43
CA ASP A 291 14.36 -25.20 -24.75
C ASP A 291 14.10 -24.41 -26.05
N LYS A 292 13.19 -24.91 -26.89
CA LYS A 292 12.77 -24.25 -28.12
C LYS A 292 11.71 -23.18 -27.89
N ASP A 293 11.17 -23.05 -26.69
CA ASP A 293 10.12 -22.08 -26.37
C ASP A 293 10.47 -20.65 -26.80
N ARG A 294 9.42 -19.86 -26.96
CA ARG A 294 9.48 -18.45 -27.30
C ARG A 294 8.56 -17.68 -26.37
N PHE A 295 8.41 -16.38 -26.62
CA PHE A 295 7.60 -15.52 -25.79
C PHE A 295 6.59 -14.77 -26.62
N GLN A 296 5.34 -14.82 -26.18
CA GLN A 296 4.27 -13.98 -26.65
C GLN A 296 4.30 -12.65 -25.89
N ASN A 297 4.26 -11.52 -26.61
CA ASN A 297 4.16 -10.20 -25.98
C ASN A 297 2.70 -9.85 -25.72
N TYR A 298 2.40 -9.46 -24.48
CA TYR A 298 1.15 -8.85 -24.07
C TYR A 298 1.40 -7.40 -23.69
N SER A 299 0.84 -6.46 -24.46
CA SER A 299 0.93 -5.04 -24.18
C SER A 299 -0.21 -4.56 -23.28
N ARG A 300 0.07 -3.48 -22.54
CA ARG A 300 -0.86 -2.82 -21.59
C ARG A 300 -1.38 -3.78 -20.51
N MET A 301 -0.48 -4.54 -19.90
CA MET A 301 -0.83 -5.44 -18.81
C MET A 301 -0.61 -4.77 -17.45
N LYS A 302 -1.55 -4.99 -16.53
CA LYS A 302 -1.25 -5.04 -15.11
C LYS A 302 -0.45 -6.33 -14.88
N LEU A 303 0.85 -6.19 -14.63
CA LEU A 303 1.75 -7.33 -14.46
C LEU A 303 1.25 -8.29 -13.37
N PRO A 304 1.47 -9.62 -13.49
CA PRO A 304 1.02 -10.61 -12.51
C PRO A 304 1.52 -10.32 -11.09
N ASP A 305 0.92 -10.98 -10.09
CA ASP A 305 1.38 -10.94 -8.71
C ASP A 305 2.90 -11.21 -8.61
N THR A 306 3.63 -10.32 -7.93
CA THR A 306 5.10 -10.37 -7.86
C THR A 306 5.65 -11.00 -6.58
N SER A 307 4.80 -11.51 -5.68
CA SER A 307 5.20 -12.09 -4.38
C SER A 307 6.18 -13.26 -4.48
N SER A 308 6.15 -14.01 -5.59
CA SER A 308 7.05 -15.12 -5.89
C SER A 308 8.02 -14.84 -7.05
N SER A 309 8.14 -13.58 -7.46
CA SER A 309 9.00 -13.17 -8.57
C SER A 309 10.46 -12.96 -8.14
N TRP A 310 11.37 -13.08 -9.11
CA TRP A 310 12.76 -12.64 -8.98
C TRP A 310 12.97 -11.37 -9.80
N TYR A 311 13.80 -10.46 -9.30
CA TYR A 311 14.08 -9.22 -9.99
C TYR A 311 15.54 -8.78 -9.87
N ASN A 312 16.00 -8.04 -10.88
CA ASN A 312 17.31 -7.41 -10.89
C ASN A 312 17.26 -6.08 -11.67
N LYS A 313 17.69 -4.99 -11.04
CA LYS A 313 17.66 -3.63 -11.63
C LYS A 313 18.72 -3.42 -12.71
N SER A 314 19.84 -4.12 -12.65
CA SER A 314 20.98 -3.95 -13.56
C SER A 314 20.86 -4.80 -14.82
N THR A 315 20.10 -5.90 -14.75
CA THR A 315 19.90 -6.83 -15.87
C THR A 315 18.91 -6.23 -16.87
N GLY A 316 19.33 -6.12 -18.14
CA GLY A 316 18.45 -5.65 -19.22
C GLY A 316 17.49 -6.72 -19.74
N LEU A 317 16.48 -6.30 -20.51
CA LEU A 317 15.41 -7.17 -21.01
C LEU A 317 15.91 -8.39 -21.83
N GLY A 318 16.95 -8.21 -22.65
CA GLY A 318 17.51 -9.28 -23.46
C GLY A 318 18.18 -10.39 -22.63
N GLU A 319 18.88 -10.02 -21.58
CA GLU A 319 19.46 -10.98 -20.62
C GLU A 319 18.36 -11.63 -19.78
N CYS A 320 17.32 -10.87 -19.40
CA CYS A 320 16.13 -11.36 -18.71
C CYS A 320 15.45 -12.52 -19.47
N LYS A 321 15.28 -12.35 -20.78
CA LYS A 321 14.80 -13.39 -21.70
C LYS A 321 15.68 -14.64 -21.65
N GLY A 322 17.00 -14.45 -21.68
CA GLY A 322 17.98 -15.55 -21.63
C GLY A 322 17.94 -16.34 -20.32
N ILE A 323 17.81 -15.66 -19.18
CA ILE A 323 17.65 -16.28 -17.85
C ILE A 323 16.36 -17.12 -17.82
N CYS A 324 15.25 -16.53 -18.28
CA CYS A 324 13.97 -17.22 -18.29
C CYS A 324 13.99 -18.48 -19.19
N LEU A 325 14.57 -18.41 -20.39
CA LEU A 325 14.62 -19.55 -21.32
C LEU A 325 15.34 -20.77 -20.73
N LYS A 326 16.42 -20.55 -19.96
CA LYS A 326 17.22 -21.61 -19.34
C LYS A 326 16.52 -22.34 -18.19
N ASN A 327 15.40 -21.81 -17.69
CA ASN A 327 14.68 -22.39 -16.56
C ASN A 327 13.22 -22.68 -16.95
N CYS A 328 12.85 -23.96 -17.08
CA CYS A 328 11.49 -24.35 -17.45
C CYS A 328 10.41 -24.02 -16.40
N SER A 329 10.80 -23.68 -15.17
CA SER A 329 9.88 -23.11 -14.19
C SER A 329 9.53 -21.65 -14.48
N CYS A 330 10.33 -20.95 -15.29
CA CYS A 330 10.03 -19.59 -15.69
C CYS A 330 8.85 -19.56 -16.67
N THR A 331 7.87 -18.71 -16.39
CA THR A 331 6.64 -18.58 -17.17
C THR A 331 6.48 -17.24 -17.84
N ALA A 332 7.06 -16.17 -17.29
CA ALA A 332 7.07 -14.86 -17.94
C ALA A 332 8.22 -13.98 -17.45
N TYR A 333 8.51 -12.95 -18.23
CA TYR A 333 9.38 -11.85 -17.80
C TYR A 333 8.87 -10.49 -18.29
N ALA A 334 9.37 -9.42 -17.68
CA ALA A 334 9.09 -8.03 -18.05
C ALA A 334 10.26 -7.11 -17.62
N ASN A 335 10.23 -5.85 -18.08
CA ASN A 335 11.06 -4.80 -17.48
C ASN A 335 10.63 -4.53 -16.03
N LEU A 336 11.49 -3.91 -15.22
CA LEU A 336 11.10 -3.37 -13.92
C LEU A 336 10.66 -1.92 -14.01
N ASP A 337 11.33 -1.15 -14.87
CA ASP A 337 11.14 0.26 -15.04
C ASP A 337 10.84 0.55 -16.51
N ILE A 338 9.74 1.25 -16.81
CA ILE A 338 9.32 1.54 -18.19
C ILE A 338 9.92 2.82 -18.76
N ARG A 339 10.62 3.62 -17.94
CA ARG A 339 11.22 4.89 -18.37
C ARG A 339 12.37 4.64 -19.33
N GLY A 340 12.63 5.61 -20.22
CA GLY A 340 13.81 5.62 -21.08
C GLY A 340 13.92 4.43 -22.04
N GLY A 341 12.80 3.80 -22.42
CA GLY A 341 12.78 2.62 -23.29
C GLY A 341 12.79 1.27 -22.56
N GLY A 342 12.78 1.29 -21.23
CA GLY A 342 12.66 0.09 -20.40
C GLY A 342 13.99 -0.39 -19.83
N SER A 343 14.01 -0.73 -18.54
CA SER A 343 15.19 -1.28 -17.86
C SER A 343 14.83 -2.22 -16.72
N GLY A 344 15.84 -2.95 -16.25
CA GLY A 344 15.68 -3.98 -15.24
C GLY A 344 14.99 -5.26 -15.76
N CYS A 345 14.96 -6.26 -14.91
CA CYS A 345 14.45 -7.59 -15.21
C CYS A 345 13.55 -8.07 -14.08
N LEU A 346 12.34 -8.48 -14.42
CA LEU A 346 11.37 -9.10 -13.53
C LEU A 346 10.98 -10.45 -14.13
N ILE A 347 11.07 -11.52 -13.34
CA ILE A 347 10.84 -12.90 -13.79
C ILE A 347 9.85 -13.58 -12.85
N TRP A 348 8.85 -14.25 -13.44
CA TRP A 348 7.91 -15.10 -12.72
C TRP A 348 8.24 -16.58 -12.89
N PHE A 349 8.05 -17.33 -11.80
CA PHE A 349 8.16 -18.78 -11.80
C PHE A 349 6.82 -19.40 -11.43
N GLY A 350 6.42 -20.44 -12.17
CA GLY A 350 5.12 -21.10 -11.98
C GLY A 350 3.95 -20.26 -12.49
N SER A 351 2.79 -20.38 -11.85
CA SER A 351 1.57 -19.77 -12.38
C SER A 351 1.57 -18.25 -12.31
N LEU A 352 1.07 -17.60 -13.36
CA LEU A 352 0.79 -16.16 -13.37
C LEU A 352 -0.58 -15.90 -12.74
N ILE A 353 -0.67 -15.03 -11.74
CA ILE A 353 -1.89 -14.79 -10.95
C ILE A 353 -2.21 -13.30 -10.98
N ASP A 354 -3.50 -12.95 -10.89
CA ASP A 354 -3.98 -11.57 -10.80
C ASP A 354 -3.46 -10.67 -11.93
N THR A 355 -3.51 -11.21 -13.14
CA THR A 355 -3.14 -10.51 -14.37
C THR A 355 -4.39 -9.88 -14.96
N SER A 356 -4.31 -8.63 -15.40
CA SER A 356 -5.40 -7.97 -16.11
C SER A 356 -4.88 -7.08 -17.22
N ARG A 357 -5.74 -6.78 -18.19
CA ARG A 357 -5.47 -5.79 -19.21
C ARG A 357 -5.88 -4.42 -18.70
N SER A 358 -4.98 -3.46 -18.79
CA SER A 358 -5.22 -2.06 -18.51
C SER A 358 -5.95 -1.43 -19.71
N ASN A 359 -7.01 -0.67 -19.44
CA ASN A 359 -7.70 0.21 -20.37
C ASN A 359 -6.86 1.44 -20.77
N GLY A 360 -5.87 1.82 -19.96
CA GLY A 360 -4.93 2.91 -20.18
C GLY A 360 -3.48 2.42 -20.31
N ASP A 361 -2.61 2.97 -19.47
CA ASP A 361 -1.18 2.71 -19.51
C ASP A 361 -0.80 1.50 -18.63
N GLY A 362 -0.63 0.34 -19.27
CA GLY A 362 -0.03 -0.84 -18.64
C GLY A 362 1.43 -1.03 -19.02
N GLN A 363 1.92 -2.26 -18.86
CA GLN A 363 3.28 -2.63 -19.21
C GLN A 363 3.31 -3.91 -20.08
N ASP A 364 4.35 -4.04 -20.91
CA ASP A 364 4.59 -5.26 -21.68
C ASP A 364 4.97 -6.43 -20.76
N LEU A 365 4.34 -7.58 -21.00
CA LEU A 365 4.58 -8.87 -20.35
C LEU A 365 4.90 -9.91 -21.41
N TYR A 366 6.04 -10.58 -21.28
CA TYR A 366 6.49 -11.62 -22.21
C TYR A 366 6.23 -13.00 -21.62
N VAL A 367 5.17 -13.68 -22.08
CA VAL A 367 4.74 -15.00 -21.56
C VAL A 367 5.38 -16.11 -22.37
N ARG A 368 5.99 -17.09 -21.69
CA ARG A 368 6.68 -18.22 -22.31
C ARG A 368 5.67 -19.23 -22.86
N ILE A 369 5.78 -19.50 -24.16
CA ILE A 369 4.89 -20.42 -24.90
C ILE A 369 5.70 -21.35 -25.81
N ALA A 370 5.09 -22.46 -26.21
CA ALA A 370 5.68 -23.38 -27.18
C ALA A 370 5.66 -22.75 -28.58
N VAL A 371 6.65 -23.10 -29.42
CA VAL A 371 6.74 -22.57 -30.80
C VAL A 371 5.53 -22.92 -31.66
N SER A 372 4.88 -24.05 -31.37
CA SER A 372 3.67 -24.47 -32.08
C SER A 372 2.43 -23.64 -31.75
N GLU A 373 2.49 -22.80 -30.72
CA GLU A 373 1.38 -21.99 -30.21
C GLU A 373 1.61 -20.47 -30.43
N LEU A 374 2.67 -20.12 -31.18
CA LEU A 374 3.08 -18.74 -31.48
C LEU A 374 2.26 -18.11 -32.62
#